data_AF-A0A1V6F4E2-F1
#
_entry.id   AF-A0A1V6F4E2-F1
#
_cell.length_a   1.000
_cell.length_b   1.000
_cell.length_c   1.000
_cell.angle_alpha   90.00
_cell.angle_beta   90.00
_cell.angle_gamma   90.00
#
_symmetry.space_group_name_H-M   'P 1'
#
loop_
_entity.id
_entity.type
_entity.pdbx_description
1 polymer ?
#
loop_
_entity_poly.entity_id
_entity_poly.type
_entity_poly.pdbx_seq_one_letter_code
_entity_poly.pdbx_strand_id
1 'polypeptide(L)'
;MNLGDTARGAPWMTPEERRHTRKFVAAVNRLFQKRGVEVTPFLALRVTDVAVHHLLVRRLENTLALDSAAGEATPPGPVCSPALADQIGKARERLRKAVREIEDACARAGRPVDIGIADRVLPIVRQTADLLHHTALPAQEDPEE
;
A
#
# COMPACT_ATOMS: atom_id res chain seq x y z
N MET A 1 -15.76 6.12 17.49
CA MET A 1 -14.99 5.19 16.66
C MET A 1 -13.57 5.17 17.17
N ASN A 2 -13.07 4.01 17.60
CA ASN A 2 -11.68 3.79 18.00
C ASN A 2 -11.12 2.54 17.30
N LEU A 3 -9.81 2.28 17.43
CA LEU A 3 -9.19 1.10 16.80
C LEU A 3 -9.71 -0.23 17.36
N GLY A 4 -10.20 -0.27 18.59
CA GLY A 4 -10.84 -1.45 19.17
C GLY A 4 -12.13 -1.81 18.41
N ASP A 5 -12.93 -0.82 18.04
CA ASP A 5 -14.13 -1.02 17.22
C ASP A 5 -13.76 -1.63 15.85
N THR A 6 -12.74 -1.07 15.20
CA THR A 6 -12.20 -1.59 13.93
C THR A 6 -11.67 -3.01 14.07
N ALA A 7 -10.94 -3.30 15.15
CA ALA A 7 -10.36 -4.60 15.41
C ALA A 7 -11.43 -5.68 15.63
N ARG A 8 -12.59 -5.36 16.24
CA ARG A 8 -13.69 -6.32 16.36
C ARG A 8 -14.21 -6.78 15.00
N GLY A 9 -14.08 -5.93 13.98
CA GLY A 9 -14.60 -6.16 12.63
C GLY A 9 -16.13 -6.04 12.58
N ALA A 10 -16.65 -6.04 11.37
CA ALA A 10 -18.09 -5.88 11.13
C ALA A 10 -18.83 -7.24 11.14
N PRO A 11 -20.15 -7.25 11.38
CA PRO A 11 -20.95 -8.49 11.43
C PRO A 11 -20.91 -9.32 10.14
N TRP A 12 -20.72 -8.67 9.00
CA TRP A 12 -20.65 -9.30 7.67
C TRP A 12 -19.30 -9.95 7.36
N MET A 13 -18.29 -9.78 8.22
CA MET A 13 -16.96 -10.36 8.04
C MET A 13 -16.92 -11.81 8.55
N THR A 14 -16.30 -12.68 7.77
CA THR A 14 -15.98 -14.06 8.19
C THR A 14 -15.05 -14.05 9.41
N PRO A 15 -14.98 -15.16 10.18
CA PRO A 15 -14.07 -15.27 11.31
C PRO A 15 -12.59 -15.06 10.93
N GLU A 16 -12.19 -15.56 9.75
CA GLU A 16 -10.84 -15.41 9.22
C GLU A 16 -10.53 -13.95 8.87
N GLU A 17 -11.46 -13.26 8.20
CA GLU A 17 -11.32 -11.84 7.89
C GLU A 17 -11.23 -11.00 9.15
N ARG A 18 -12.05 -11.28 10.17
CA ARG A 18 -11.93 -10.62 11.48
C ARG A 18 -10.56 -10.85 12.11
N ARG A 19 -9.97 -12.04 11.96
CA ARG A 19 -8.59 -12.30 12.40
C ARG A 19 -7.57 -11.47 11.62
N HIS A 20 -7.72 -11.34 10.31
CA HIS A 20 -6.85 -10.49 9.49
C HIS A 20 -6.96 -9.01 9.85
N THR A 21 -8.19 -8.50 9.99
CA THR A 21 -8.45 -7.12 10.41
C THR A 21 -7.84 -6.84 11.79
N ARG A 22 -7.97 -7.75 12.76
CA ARG A 22 -7.31 -7.61 14.08
C ARG A 22 -5.80 -7.48 13.95
N LYS A 23 -5.16 -8.35 13.16
CA LYS A 23 -3.70 -8.31 12.96
C LYS A 23 -3.27 -7.01 12.28
N PHE A 24 -4.01 -6.57 11.27
CA PHE A 24 -3.77 -5.32 10.56
C PHE A 24 -3.86 -4.12 11.52
N VAL A 25 -4.97 -3.99 12.25
CA VAL A 25 -5.18 -2.91 13.21
C VAL A 25 -4.09 -2.92 14.30
N ALA A 26 -3.69 -4.10 14.78
CA ALA A 26 -2.60 -4.21 15.75
C ALA A 26 -1.24 -3.77 15.17
N ALA A 27 -0.97 -4.05 13.90
CA ALA A 27 0.23 -3.58 13.22
C ALA A 27 0.23 -2.06 13.04
N VAL A 28 -0.90 -1.49 12.61
CA VAL A 28 -1.07 -0.03 12.47
C VAL A 28 -0.94 0.68 13.82
N ASN A 29 -1.57 0.15 14.87
CA ASN A 29 -1.45 0.73 16.21
C ASN A 29 0.00 0.73 16.71
N ARG A 30 0.74 -0.37 16.48
CA ARG A 30 2.18 -0.42 16.80
C ARG A 30 2.99 0.59 16.00
N LEU A 31 2.67 0.78 14.72
CA LEU A 31 3.32 1.79 13.89
C LEU A 31 3.07 3.20 14.43
N PHE A 32 1.81 3.53 14.75
CA PHE A 32 1.45 4.82 15.35
C PHE A 32 2.16 5.05 16.68
N GLN A 33 2.17 4.07 17.58
CA GLN A 33 2.92 4.15 18.84
C GLN A 33 4.41 4.39 18.61
N LYS A 34 5.04 3.64 17.70
CA LYS A 34 6.48 3.80 17.37
C LYS A 34 6.80 5.18 16.79
N ARG A 35 5.86 5.79 16.06
CA ARG A 35 5.99 7.14 15.49
C ARG A 35 5.43 8.22 16.41
N GLY A 36 4.94 7.84 17.60
CA GLY A 36 4.27 8.70 18.55
C GLY A 36 2.94 9.29 18.06
N VAL A 37 2.38 8.82 16.96
CA VAL A 37 1.10 9.31 16.43
C VAL A 37 0.00 9.01 17.44
N GLU A 38 -0.65 10.06 17.94
CA GLU A 38 -1.83 9.91 18.79
C GLU A 38 -3.02 9.48 17.93
N VAL A 39 -3.73 8.45 18.39
CA VAL A 39 -4.86 7.90 17.63
C VAL A 39 -6.13 8.66 17.94
N THR A 40 -6.48 9.58 17.06
CA THR A 40 -7.75 10.30 17.11
C THR A 40 -8.89 9.46 16.52
N PRO A 41 -10.16 9.76 16.84
CA PRO A 41 -11.32 9.09 16.22
C PRO A 41 -11.33 9.20 14.69
N PHE A 42 -10.88 10.33 14.14
CA PHE A 42 -10.76 10.52 12.69
C PHE A 42 -9.68 9.61 12.08
N LEU A 43 -8.54 9.47 12.75
CA LEU A 43 -7.50 8.55 12.29
C LEU A 43 -7.97 7.09 12.37
N ALA A 44 -8.68 6.72 13.44
CA ALA A 44 -9.29 5.39 13.57
C ALA A 44 -10.32 5.09 12.47
N LEU A 45 -11.11 6.09 12.06
CA LEU A 45 -11.99 5.97 10.89
C LEU A 45 -11.19 5.67 9.62
N ARG A 46 -10.12 6.41 9.35
CA ARG A 46 -9.29 6.19 8.14
C ARG A 46 -8.61 4.82 8.14
N VAL A 47 -8.14 4.35 9.30
CA VAL A 47 -7.63 2.98 9.46
C VAL A 47 -8.70 1.93 9.12
N THR A 48 -9.94 2.20 9.50
CA THR A 48 -11.08 1.33 9.15
C THR A 48 -11.31 1.31 7.65
N ASP A 49 -11.28 2.46 7.00
CA ASP A 49 -11.46 2.56 5.55
C ASP A 49 -10.40 1.73 4.81
N VAL A 50 -9.12 1.85 5.19
CA VAL A 50 -8.05 1.04 4.60
C VAL A 50 -8.26 -0.45 4.85
N ALA A 51 -8.62 -0.85 6.08
CA ALA A 51 -8.88 -2.25 6.40
C ALA A 51 -10.01 -2.85 5.55
N VAL A 52 -11.11 -2.11 5.40
CA VAL A 52 -12.28 -2.54 4.60
C VAL A 52 -11.93 -2.61 3.13
N HIS A 53 -11.29 -1.57 2.56
CA HIS A 53 -10.90 -1.58 1.14
C HIS A 53 -9.91 -2.70 0.83
N HIS A 54 -8.94 -2.95 1.73
CA HIS A 54 -8.00 -4.06 1.56
C HIS A 54 -8.72 -5.42 1.57
N LEU A 55 -9.68 -5.62 2.49
CA LEU A 55 -10.49 -6.83 2.54
C LEU A 55 -11.30 -7.02 1.25
N LEU A 56 -11.96 -5.97 0.76
CA LEU A 56 -12.76 -6.05 -0.47
C LEU A 56 -11.90 -6.37 -1.70
N VAL A 57 -10.71 -5.77 -1.80
CA VAL A 57 -9.72 -6.11 -2.84
C VAL A 57 -9.36 -7.60 -2.75
N ARG A 58 -9.02 -8.10 -1.55
CA ARG A 58 -8.69 -9.52 -1.36
C ARG A 58 -9.84 -10.46 -1.73
N ARG A 59 -11.09 -10.10 -1.43
CA ARG A 59 -12.25 -10.91 -1.84
C ARG A 59 -12.33 -11.03 -3.36
N LEU A 60 -12.22 -9.91 -4.07
CA LEU A 60 -12.27 -9.89 -5.53
C LEU A 60 -11.08 -10.64 -6.15
N GLU A 61 -9.88 -10.46 -5.60
CA GLU A 61 -8.67 -11.17 -6.05
C GLU A 61 -8.76 -12.69 -5.77
N ASN A 62 -9.38 -13.10 -4.65
CA ASN A 62 -9.59 -14.53 -4.35
C ASN A 62 -10.58 -15.18 -5.31
N THR A 63 -11.56 -14.45 -5.84
CA THR A 63 -12.45 -14.97 -6.90
C THR A 63 -11.63 -15.44 -8.11
N LEU A 64 -10.60 -14.68 -8.51
CA LEU A 64 -9.70 -15.06 -9.60
C LEU A 64 -8.92 -16.36 -9.30
N ALA A 65 -8.47 -16.52 -8.06
CA ALA A 65 -7.73 -17.71 -7.65
C ALA A 65 -8.60 -18.98 -7.65
N LEU A 66 -9.88 -18.84 -7.25
CA LEU A 66 -10.85 -19.94 -7.26
C LEU A 66 -11.29 -20.31 -8.69
N ASP A 67 -11.54 -19.32 -9.55
CA ASP A 67 -11.88 -19.55 -10.96
C ASP A 67 -10.71 -20.22 -11.71
N SER A 68 -9.47 -19.88 -11.36
CA SER A 68 -8.27 -20.52 -11.91
C SER A 68 -8.12 -21.98 -11.47
N ALA A 69 -8.51 -22.31 -10.22
CA ALA A 69 -8.40 -23.66 -9.67
C ALA A 69 -9.54 -24.59 -10.13
N ALA A 70 -10.70 -24.05 -10.49
CA ALA A 70 -11.84 -24.83 -11.02
C ALA A 70 -11.70 -25.15 -12.53
N GLY A 71 -10.73 -24.54 -13.22
CA GLY A 71 -10.60 -24.53 -14.68
C GLY A 71 -9.83 -25.70 -15.32
N GLU A 72 -9.43 -26.74 -14.59
CA GLU A 72 -8.63 -27.85 -15.16
C GLU A 72 -9.37 -28.72 -16.22
N ALA A 73 -10.65 -28.47 -16.54
CA ALA A 73 -11.45 -29.34 -17.41
C ALA A 73 -12.03 -28.69 -18.69
N THR A 74 -11.69 -27.46 -19.11
CA THR A 74 -12.31 -26.86 -20.33
C THR A 74 -11.39 -25.80 -21.00
N PRO A 75 -11.48 -25.59 -22.34
CA PRO A 75 -10.43 -25.02 -23.19
C PRO A 75 -10.30 -23.47 -23.03
N PRO A 76 -9.29 -22.80 -23.63
CA PRO A 76 -8.68 -21.57 -23.10
C PRO A 76 -9.56 -20.35 -23.34
N GLY A 77 -10.52 -20.11 -22.45
CA GLY A 77 -11.20 -18.83 -22.28
C GLY A 77 -10.44 -17.95 -21.28
N PRO A 78 -10.59 -16.61 -21.34
CA PRO A 78 -9.88 -15.72 -20.43
C PRO A 78 -10.32 -15.98 -18.98
N VAL A 79 -9.35 -16.38 -18.16
CA VAL A 79 -9.42 -16.71 -16.72
C VAL A 79 -9.93 -15.54 -15.85
N CYS A 80 -10.09 -14.35 -16.44
CA CYS A 80 -10.57 -13.15 -15.78
C CYS A 80 -11.54 -12.42 -16.70
N SER A 81 -12.80 -12.27 -16.29
CA SER A 81 -13.75 -11.46 -17.05
C SER A 81 -13.33 -9.98 -17.03
N PRO A 82 -13.49 -9.23 -18.14
CA PRO A 82 -13.17 -7.80 -18.18
C PRO A 82 -13.88 -6.99 -17.09
N ALA A 83 -15.10 -7.39 -16.72
CA ALA A 83 -15.87 -6.75 -15.66
C ALA A 83 -15.22 -6.95 -14.27
N LEU A 84 -14.73 -8.16 -13.97
CA LEU A 84 -14.03 -8.44 -12.72
C LEU A 84 -12.68 -7.73 -12.66
N ALA A 85 -11.94 -7.69 -13.76
CA ALA A 85 -10.69 -6.94 -13.88
C ALA A 85 -10.90 -5.45 -13.56
N ASP A 86 -11.94 -4.83 -14.14
CA ASP A 86 -12.30 -3.43 -13.88
C ASP A 86 -12.71 -3.20 -12.42
N GLN A 87 -13.50 -4.10 -11.83
CA GLN A 87 -13.88 -4.02 -10.42
C GLN A 87 -12.67 -4.09 -9.48
N ILE A 88 -11.72 -4.99 -9.75
CA ILE A 88 -10.46 -5.09 -9.00
C ILE A 88 -9.64 -3.82 -9.15
N GLY A 89 -9.52 -3.30 -10.37
CA GLY A 89 -8.82 -2.04 -10.65
C GLY A 89 -9.40 -0.87 -9.83
N LYS A 90 -10.73 -0.70 -9.87
CA LYS A 90 -11.45 0.31 -9.09
C LYS A 90 -11.28 0.12 -7.58
N ALA A 91 -11.35 -1.11 -7.09
CA ALA A 91 -11.18 -1.41 -5.67
C ALA A 91 -9.76 -1.08 -5.19
N ARG A 92 -8.72 -1.46 -5.96
CA ARG A 92 -7.33 -1.14 -5.67
C ARG A 92 -7.06 0.37 -5.71
N GLU A 93 -7.71 1.10 -6.61
CA GLU A 93 -7.57 2.54 -6.65
C GLU A 93 -8.19 3.22 -5.42
N ARG A 94 -9.35 2.76 -4.95
CA ARG A 94 -9.93 3.24 -3.69
C ARG A 94 -9.04 2.90 -2.49
N LEU A 95 -8.41 1.73 -2.48
CA LEU A 95 -7.43 1.37 -1.44
C LEU A 95 -6.23 2.34 -1.43
N ARG A 96 -5.65 2.67 -2.60
CA ARG A 96 -4.55 3.65 -2.68
C ARG A 96 -4.96 5.00 -2.12
N LYS A 97 -6.16 5.49 -2.47
CA LYS A 97 -6.70 6.75 -1.94
C LYS A 97 -6.86 6.71 -0.42
N ALA A 98 -7.44 5.63 0.13
CA ALA A 98 -7.59 5.47 1.57
C ALA A 98 -6.25 5.45 2.32
N VAL A 99 -5.22 4.80 1.74
CA VAL A 99 -3.85 4.83 2.30
C VAL A 99 -3.30 6.25 2.30
N ARG A 100 -3.42 6.96 1.17
CA ARG A 100 -2.97 8.36 1.07
C ARG A 100 -3.66 9.27 2.09
N GLU A 101 -4.95 9.08 2.31
CA GLU A 101 -5.70 9.86 3.29
C GLU A 101 -5.26 9.60 4.74
N ILE A 102 -4.82 8.37 5.08
CA ILE A 102 -4.19 8.09 6.39
C ILE A 102 -2.86 8.84 6.49
N GLU A 103 -2.01 8.78 5.46
CA GLU A 103 -0.72 9.47 5.45
C GLU A 103 -0.91 10.98 5.65
N ASP A 104 -1.81 11.59 4.89
CA ASP A 104 -2.14 13.01 4.99
C ASP A 104 -2.73 13.35 6.37
N ALA A 105 -3.56 12.47 6.95
CA ALA A 105 -4.09 12.65 8.30
C ALA A 105 -3.00 12.62 9.37
N CYS A 106 -2.00 11.74 9.22
CA CYS A 106 -0.84 11.69 10.11
C CYS A 106 0.04 12.94 9.96
N ALA A 107 0.27 13.40 8.73
CA ALA A 107 1.03 14.61 8.46
C ALA A 107 0.36 15.85 9.08
N ARG A 108 -0.96 16.00 8.94
CA ARG A 108 -1.73 17.09 9.57
C ARG A 108 -1.75 17.03 11.09
N ALA A 109 -1.66 15.83 11.67
CA ALA A 109 -1.55 15.65 13.12
C ALA A 109 -0.16 16.00 13.69
N GLY A 110 0.75 16.54 12.86
CA GLY A 110 2.09 16.98 13.28
C GLY A 110 3.10 15.84 13.46
N ARG A 111 2.75 14.60 13.08
CA ARG A 111 3.62 13.42 13.19
C ARG A 111 3.57 12.61 11.89
N PRO A 112 4.30 13.05 10.84
CA PRO A 112 4.27 12.38 9.55
C PRO A 112 4.73 10.93 9.70
N VAL A 113 3.89 9.99 9.22
CA VAL A 113 4.21 8.55 9.20
C VAL A 113 5.19 8.23 8.06
N ASP A 114 5.35 9.15 7.10
CA ASP A 114 6.18 8.93 5.94
C ASP A 114 7.51 9.71 5.99
N ILE A 115 8.57 8.96 5.70
CA ILE A 115 9.72 9.45 4.94
C ILE A 115 9.68 8.48 3.78
N GLY A 116 9.06 8.88 2.67
CA GLY A 116 8.75 7.97 1.56
C GLY A 116 10.01 7.27 1.07
N ILE A 117 9.87 6.16 0.34
CA ILE A 117 11.02 5.55 -0.36
C ILE A 117 11.78 6.63 -1.16
N ALA A 118 11.05 7.60 -1.73
CA ALA A 118 11.62 8.78 -2.38
C ALA A 118 12.62 9.53 -1.50
N ASP A 119 12.31 9.81 -0.24
CA ASP A 119 13.22 10.52 0.69
C ASP A 119 14.38 9.65 1.17
N ARG A 120 14.23 8.31 1.17
CA ARG A 120 15.34 7.38 1.44
C ARG A 120 16.25 7.18 0.23
N VAL A 121 15.72 7.37 -0.97
CA VAL A 121 16.43 7.22 -2.25
C VAL A 121 17.02 8.55 -2.72
N LEU A 122 16.49 9.69 -2.26
CA LEU A 122 17.02 11.03 -2.56
C LEU A 122 18.52 11.19 -2.23
N PRO A 123 19.05 10.68 -1.11
CA PRO A 123 20.48 10.74 -0.82
C PRO A 123 21.29 9.90 -1.81
N ILE A 124 20.77 8.74 -2.22
CA ILE A 124 21.40 7.86 -3.21
C ILE A 124 21.42 8.56 -4.55
N VAL A 125 20.29 9.10 -5.02
CA VAL A 125 20.20 9.84 -6.29
C VAL A 125 21.11 11.06 -6.33
N ARG A 126 21.23 11.79 -5.21
CA ARG A 126 22.18 12.91 -5.08
C ARG A 126 23.63 12.44 -5.16
N GLN A 127 23.97 11.35 -4.47
CA GLN A 127 25.31 10.74 -4.55
C GLN A 127 25.64 10.25 -5.97
N THR A 128 24.68 9.66 -6.68
CA THR A 128 24.91 9.23 -8.07
C THR A 128 25.00 10.41 -9.04
N ALA A 129 24.27 11.50 -8.80
CA ALA A 129 24.38 12.73 -9.59
C ALA A 129 25.77 13.37 -9.43
N ASP A 130 26.30 13.44 -8.21
CA ASP A 130 27.65 13.97 -7.96
C ASP A 130 28.73 13.11 -8.66
N LEU A 131 28.59 11.78 -8.64
CA LEU A 131 29.51 10.87 -9.35
C LEU A 131 29.48 11.07 -10.87
N LEU A 132 28.31 11.34 -11.46
CA LEU A 132 28.16 11.59 -12.89
C LEU A 132 28.74 12.95 -13.31
N HIS A 133 28.73 13.95 -12.41
CA HIS A 133 29.27 15.28 -12.67
C HIS A 133 30.78 15.43 -12.39
N HIS A 134 31.41 14.46 -11.70
CA HIS A 134 32.86 14.46 -11.45
C HIS A 134 33.68 13.65 -12.47
N THR A 135 33.04 12.91 -13.37
CA THR A 135 33.69 12.42 -14.60
C THR A 135 33.74 13.54 -15.64
N ALA A 136 34.55 14.56 -15.37
CA ALA A 136 35.19 15.28 -16.48
C ALA A 136 36.12 14.26 -17.15
N LEU A 137 35.82 13.90 -18.40
CA LEU A 137 36.72 13.13 -19.24
C LEU A 137 38.10 13.80 -19.19
N PRO A 138 39.18 13.07 -18.85
CA PRO A 138 40.51 13.63 -19.01
C PRO A 138 40.66 13.97 -20.50
N ALA A 139 41.00 15.23 -20.78
CA ALA A 139 41.30 15.68 -22.13
C ALA A 139 42.36 14.72 -22.69
N GLN A 140 42.04 14.05 -23.80
CA GLN A 140 43.06 13.37 -24.58
C GLN A 140 43.98 14.47 -25.13
N GLU A 141 45.21 14.51 -24.63
CA GLU A 141 46.30 15.17 -25.31
C GLU A 141 46.59 14.34 -26.58
N ASP A 142 46.27 14.90 -27.74
CA ASP A 142 46.74 14.38 -29.03
C ASP A 142 48.28 14.54 -29.07
N PRO A 143 49.05 13.47 -29.28
CA PRO A 143 50.43 13.62 -29.71
C PRO A 143 50.43 13.84 -31.23
N GLU A 144 50.88 15.03 -31.64
CA GLU A 144 51.40 15.28 -32.98
C GLU A 144 52.53 14.29 -33.28
N GLU A 145 52.38 13.48 -34.33
CA GLU A 145 53.39 13.19 -35.37
C GLU A 145 52.81 12.31 -36.49
#